data_AF-A0A2V8NJ08-F1
#
_entry.id   AF-A0A2V8NJ08-F1
#
_cell.length_a   1.000
_cell.length_b   1.000
_cell.length_c   1.000
_cell.angle_alpha   90.00
_cell.angle_beta   90.00
_cell.angle_gamma   90.00
#
_symmetry.space_group_name_H-M   'P 1'
#
loop_
_entity.id
_entity.type
_entity.pdbx_description
1 polymer ?
#
loop_
_entity_poly.entity_id
_entity_poly.type
_entity_poly.pdbx_seq_one_letter_code
_entity_poly.pdbx_strand_id
1 'polypeptide(L)'
;MVIKEVLIAVSQQSVFLAEARIRGCIVCSKHANVFFETVLDEVTGRSEPASYVLPSPALCPICDAPITETTLVEVPPRRHR
;
A
#
# COMPACT_ATOMS: atom_id res chain seq x y z
N MET A 1 -13.93 10.66 9.78
CA MET A 1 -14.20 9.41 9.04
C MET A 1 -14.39 9.81 7.59
N VAL A 2 -13.39 9.59 6.74
CA VAL A 2 -13.47 9.94 5.31
C VAL A 2 -14.32 8.87 4.64
N ILE A 3 -15.44 9.26 4.04
CA ILE A 3 -16.29 8.32 3.29
C ILE A 3 -15.59 8.10 1.96
N LYS A 4 -15.09 6.88 1.75
CA LYS A 4 -14.51 6.44 0.47
C LYS A 4 -15.64 5.92 -0.40
N GLU A 5 -16.17 6.78 -1.27
CA GLU A 5 -17.31 6.44 -2.13
C GLU A 5 -16.88 5.60 -3.36
N VAL A 6 -15.58 5.54 -3.64
CA VAL A 6 -15.04 4.84 -4.81
C VAL A 6 -14.30 3.58 -4.37
N LEU A 7 -14.72 2.44 -4.91
CA LEU A 7 -14.04 1.16 -4.78
C LEU A 7 -13.29 0.84 -6.08
N ILE A 8 -12.00 0.57 -6.00
CA ILE A 8 -11.12 0.34 -7.15
C ILE A 8 -10.52 -1.06 -7.05
N ALA A 9 -10.85 -1.92 -8.00
CA ALA A 9 -10.13 -3.17 -8.19
C ALA A 9 -8.77 -2.88 -8.83
N VAL A 10 -7.67 -3.21 -8.15
CA VAL A 10 -6.32 -3.01 -8.68
C VAL A 10 -5.86 -4.24 -9.46
N SER A 11 -5.03 -4.03 -10.47
CA SER A 11 -4.41 -5.14 -11.20
C SER A 11 -3.27 -5.75 -10.39
N GLN A 12 -2.91 -7.01 -10.66
CA GLN A 12 -1.74 -7.64 -10.03
C GLN A 12 -0.45 -6.85 -10.29
N GLN A 13 -0.34 -6.18 -11.44
CA GLN A 13 0.80 -5.32 -11.78
C GLN A 13 0.88 -4.11 -10.84
N SER A 14 -0.25 -3.47 -10.54
CA SER A 14 -0.33 -2.37 -9.59
C SER A 14 0.07 -2.82 -8.17
N VAL A 15 -0.34 -4.02 -7.77
CA VAL A 15 0.05 -4.61 -6.48
C VAL A 15 1.57 -4.81 -6.42
N PHE A 16 2.15 -5.41 -7.46
CA PHE A 16 3.59 -5.63 -7.55
C PHE A 16 4.39 -4.31 -7.48
N LEU A 17 3.90 -3.25 -8.13
CA LEU A 17 4.52 -1.92 -8.04
C LEU A 17 4.40 -1.31 -6.64
N ALA A 18 3.30 -1.57 -5.93
CA ALA A 18 3.11 -1.12 -4.55
C ALA A 18 4.03 -1.87 -3.57
N GLU A 19 4.19 -3.18 -3.75
CA GLU A 19 5.14 -4.01 -2.99
C GLU A 19 6.58 -3.50 -3.15
N ALA A 20 6.96 -3.14 -4.37
CA ALA A 20 8.29 -2.59 -4.65
C ALA A 20 8.54 -1.20 -4.02
N ARG A 21 7.49 -0.52 -3.55
CA ARG A 21 7.57 0.82 -2.91
C ARG A 21 7.64 0.78 -1.39
N ILE A 22 7.40 -0.37 -0.77
CA ILE A 22 7.49 -0.52 0.68
C ILE A 22 8.86 -1.07 1.10
N ARG A 23 9.31 -0.69 2.30
CA ARG A 23 10.54 -1.17 2.94
C ARG A 23 10.29 -2.27 3.95
N GLY A 24 9.06 -2.44 4.39
CA GLY A 24 8.66 -3.43 5.36
C GLY A 24 7.19 -3.25 5.74
N CYS A 25 6.63 -4.25 6.41
CA CYS A 25 5.29 -4.20 6.96
C CYS A 25 5.33 -4.14 8.50
N ILE A 26 4.17 -3.97 9.13
CA ILE A 26 4.01 -3.94 10.59
C ILE A 26 4.56 -5.17 11.32
N VAL A 27 4.70 -6.31 10.61
CA VAL A 27 5.24 -7.55 11.17
C VAL A 27 6.77 -7.46 11.32
N CYS A 28 7.47 -6.93 10.31
CA CYS A 28 8.94 -6.94 10.26
C CYS A 28 9.59 -5.58 10.55
N SER A 29 8.85 -4.48 10.45
CA SER A 29 9.35 -3.13 10.68
C SER A 29 8.60 -2.42 11.79
N LYS A 30 9.36 -1.86 12.73
CA LYS A 30 8.86 -0.97 13.79
C LYS A 30 8.55 0.44 13.28
N HIS A 31 8.92 0.75 12.04
CA HIS A 31 8.72 2.05 11.41
C HIS A 31 7.50 2.07 10.47
N ALA A 32 6.76 0.95 10.40
CA ALA A 32 5.52 0.88 9.65
C ALA A 32 4.46 1.82 10.25
N ASN A 33 4.10 2.88 9.52
CA ASN A 33 3.20 3.93 9.99
C ASN A 33 2.25 4.47 8.91
N VAL A 34 2.28 3.89 7.71
CA VAL A 34 1.45 4.31 6.58
C VAL A 34 0.60 3.12 6.15
N PHE A 35 -0.68 3.33 5.85
CA PHE A 35 -1.51 2.24 5.34
C PHE A 35 -1.14 1.89 3.89
N PHE A 36 -1.22 0.61 3.54
CA PHE A 36 -0.89 0.15 2.19
C PHE A 36 -1.78 0.79 1.11
N GLU A 37 -3.03 1.11 1.42
CA GLU A 37 -3.91 1.89 0.53
C GLU A 37 -3.33 3.25 0.12
N THR A 38 -2.55 3.91 0.98
CA THR A 38 -1.87 5.17 0.64
C THR A 38 -0.76 4.95 -0.38
N VAL A 39 -0.13 3.78 -0.36
CA VAL A 39 0.85 3.37 -1.40
C VAL A 39 0.12 3.09 -2.72
N LEU A 40 -1.07 2.50 -2.67
CA LEU A 40 -1.91 2.28 -3.85
C LEU A 40 -2.40 3.59 -4.47
N ASP A 41 -2.70 4.61 -3.67
CA ASP A 41 -2.98 5.96 -4.17
C ASP A 41 -1.81 6.51 -5.00
N GLU A 42 -0.57 6.36 -4.52
CA GLU A 42 0.63 6.78 -5.25
C GLU A 42 0.90 5.96 -6.52
N VAL A 43 0.56 4.68 -6.56
CA VAL A 43 0.73 3.82 -7.74
C VAL A 43 -0.32 4.12 -8.80
N THR A 44 -1.56 4.35 -8.38
CA THR A 44 -2.67 4.67 -9.28
C THR A 44 -2.69 6.14 -9.70
N GLY A 45 -1.93 7.01 -9.03
CA GLY A 45 -1.87 8.43 -9.31
C GLY A 45 -3.14 9.18 -8.93
N ARG A 46 -3.95 8.64 -8.01
CA ARG A 46 -5.17 9.30 -7.53
C ARG A 46 -4.87 10.31 -6.45
N SER A 47 -5.52 11.47 -6.57
CA SER A 47 -5.51 12.51 -5.54
C SER A 47 -6.68 12.41 -4.56
N GLU A 48 -7.68 11.58 -4.86
CA GLU A 48 -8.88 11.42 -4.05
C GLU A 48 -8.87 10.08 -3.29
N PRO A 49 -9.34 10.07 -2.02
CA PRO A 49 -9.36 8.88 -1.20
C PRO A 49 -10.29 7.81 -1.79
N ALA A 50 -9.72 6.66 -2.12
CA ALA A 50 -10.45 5.50 -2.62
C ALA A 50 -10.21 4.27 -1.72
N SER A 51 -11.17 3.35 -1.75
CA SER A 51 -10.99 2.01 -1.20
C SER A 51 -10.46 1.12 -2.31
N TYR A 52 -9.44 0.32 -2.02
CA TYR A 52 -8.88 -0.61 -2.98
C TYR A 52 -9.36 -2.02 -2.69
N VAL A 53 -9.45 -2.84 -3.74
CA VAL A 53 -9.63 -4.28 -3.63
C VAL A 53 -8.46 -4.92 -4.35
N LEU A 54 -7.64 -5.62 -3.57
CA LEU A 54 -6.53 -6.40 -4.08
C LEU A 54 -7.03 -7.70 -4.75
N PRO A 55 -6.49 -8.08 -5.92
CA PRO A 55 -6.81 -9.36 -6.57
C PRO A 55 -6.28 -10.56 -5.78
N SER A 56 -5.20 -10.35 -5.02
CA SER A 56 -4.59 -11.26 -4.06
C SER A 56 -3.90 -10.42 -2.98
N PRO A 57 -3.78 -10.90 -1.74
CA PRO A 57 -2.96 -10.23 -0.73
C PRO A 57 -1.58 -9.90 -1.30
N ALA A 58 -1.12 -8.68 -1.05
CA ALA A 58 0.23 -8.28 -1.38
C ALA A 58 1.21 -8.99 -0.44
N LEU A 59 2.48 -9.09 -0.82
CA LEU A 59 3.53 -9.71 -0.01
C LEU A 59 4.56 -8.68 0.43
N CYS A 60 4.95 -8.77 1.69
CA CYS A 60 6.05 -7.95 2.20
C CYS A 60 7.37 -8.39 1.56
N PRO A 61 8.13 -7.50 0.90
CA PRO A 61 9.38 -7.86 0.22
C PRO A 61 10.52 -8.29 1.17
N ILE A 62 10.31 -8.19 2.50
CA ILE A 62 11.31 -8.53 3.51
C ILE A 62 11.00 -9.84 4.24
N CYS A 63 9.73 -10.12 4.50
CA CYS A 63 9.32 -11.25 5.36
C CYS A 63 8.21 -12.11 4.75
N ASP A 64 7.79 -11.82 3.53
CA ASP A 64 6.72 -12.51 2.79
C ASP A 64 5.37 -12.57 3.53
N ALA A 65 5.20 -11.77 4.58
CA ALA A 65 3.93 -11.67 5.30
C ALA A 65 2.86 -11.05 4.37
N PRO A 66 1.61 -11.55 4.44
CA PRO A 66 0.51 -11.01 3.65
C PRO A 66 0.17 -9.58 4.10
N ILE A 67 -0.01 -8.70 3.12
CA ILE A 67 -0.33 -7.28 3.26
C ILE A 67 -1.71 -7.05 2.62
N THR A 68 -2.60 -6.46 3.41
CA THR A 68 -3.90 -5.96 2.98
C THR A 68 -3.86 -4.44 2.84
N GLU A 69 -4.92 -3.85 2.30
CA GLU A 69 -5.10 -2.40 2.14
C GLU A 69 -4.94 -1.64 3.46
N THR A 70 -5.40 -2.23 4.56
CA THR A 70 -5.34 -1.68 5.92
C THR A 70 -4.08 -2.08 6.70
N THR A 71 -3.16 -2.82 6.08
CA THR A 71 -1.89 -3.18 6.72
C THR A 71 -0.97 -1.96 6.77
N LEU A 72 -0.36 -1.72 7.93
CA LEU A 72 0.66 -0.69 8.07
C LEU A 72 1.97 -1.14 7.44
N VAL A 73 2.56 -0.26 6.65
CA VAL A 73 3.81 -0.44 5.92
C VAL A 73 4.76 0.73 6.18
N GLU A 74 6.05 0.44 6.05
CA GLU A 74 7.11 1.45 6.03
C GLU A 74 7.35 1.84 4.57
N VAL A 75 7.30 3.13 4.27
CA VAL A 75 7.63 3.68 2.95
C VAL A 75 8.95 4.44 3.04
N PRO A 76 9.77 4.47 1.96
CA PRO A 76 10.98 5.28 1.92
C PRO A 76 10.63 6.76 2.18
N PRO A 77 11.51 7.51 2.87
CA PRO A 77 11.28 8.92 3.12
C PRO A 77 11.14 9.66 1.78
N ARG A 78 10.06 10.43 1.61
CA ARG A 78 9.85 11.26 0.42
C ARG A 78 11.00 12.26 0.33
N ARG A 79 11.95 12.03 -0.56
CA ARG A 79 12.93 13.05 -0.94
C ARG A 79 12.18 14.13 -1.72
N HIS A 80 11.76 15.19 -1.04
CA HIS A 80 11.44 16.44 -1.72
C HIS A 80 12.70 16.90 -2.44
N ARG A 81 12.64 16.95 -3.77
CA ARG A 81 13.65 17.59 -4.60
C ARG A 81 13.11 18.94 -5.05
#